data_AF-A0A3D2KI42-F1
#
_entry.id   AF-A0A3D2KI42-F1
#
_cell.length_a   1.000
_cell.length_b   1.000
_cell.length_c   1.000
_cell.angle_alpha   90.00
_cell.angle_beta   90.00
_cell.angle_gamma   90.00
#
_symmetry.space_group_name_H-M   'P 1'
#
loop_
_entity.id
_entity.type
_entity.pdbx_description
1 polymer ?
#
loop_
_entity_poly.entity_id
_entity_poly.type
_entity_poly.pdbx_seq_one_letter_code
_entity_poly.pdbx_strand_id
1 'polypeptide(L)' 'MPGIVMEFKVRNVKREDTIEDTVRVALAQIEERQYDTILLEMGIAKDCIRHYGFAFEGKQVLIEGA' A
#
# COMPACT_ATOMS: atom_id res chain seq x y z
N MET A 1 10.58 9.99 14.46
CA MET A 1 10.28 8.53 14.45
C MET A 1 9.87 8.15 13.04
N PRO A 2 10.22 6.96 12.53
CA PRO A 2 9.72 6.49 11.24
C PRO A 2 8.27 6.01 11.34
N GLY A 3 7.51 6.16 10.25
CA GLY A 3 6.16 5.65 10.09
C GLY A 3 6.04 4.74 8.87
N ILE A 4 5.16 3.74 8.94
CA ILE A 4 4.93 2.80 7.83
C ILE A 4 3.44 2.61 7.66
N VAL A 5 2.95 2.72 6.42
CA VAL A 5 1.61 2.30 6.02
C VAL A 5 1.74 1.09 5.10
N MET A 6 0.97 0.04 5.38
CA MET A 6 0.94 -1.19 4.59
C MET A 6 -0.49 -1.50 4.19
N GLU A 7 -0.74 -1.69 2.90
CA GLU A 7 -2.05 -2.11 2.37
C GLU A 7 -1.91 -3.48 1.68
N PHE A 8 -2.88 -4.37 1.92
CA PHE A 8 -2.84 -5.75 1.44
C PHE A 8 -4.03 -6.03 0.51
N LYS A 9 -3.74 -6.59 -0.66
CA LYS A 9 -4.74 -6.94 -1.68
C LYS A 9 -4.52 -8.34 -2.23
N VAL A 10 -5.61 -9.10 -2.35
CA VAL A 10 -5.62 -10.36 -3.11
C VAL A 10 -6.02 -10.03 -4.54
N ARG A 11 -5.27 -10.53 -5.52
CA ARG A 11 -5.52 -10.29 -6.94
C ARG A 11 -6.94 -10.70 -7.32
N ASN A 12 -7.65 -9.78 -7.96
CA ASN A 12 -8.97 -10.04 -8.53
C ASN A 12 -8.85 -10.32 -10.02
N VAL A 13 -8.72 -11.59 -10.39
CA VAL A 13 -8.54 -12.05 -11.78
C VAL A 13 -9.67 -11.65 -12.74
N LYS A 14 -10.83 -11.18 -12.22
CA LYS A 14 -11.94 -10.68 -13.05
C LYS A 14 -11.83 -9.19 -13.38
N ARG A 15 -10.99 -8.45 -12.64
CA ARG A 15 -10.86 -6.99 -12.72
C ARG A 15 -9.45 -6.53 -13.06
N GLU A 16 -8.45 -7.37 -12.82
CA GLU A 16 -7.03 -7.03 -12.90
C GLU A 16 -6.30 -8.05 -13.77
N ASP A 17 -5.50 -7.56 -14.71
CA ASP A 17 -4.78 -8.40 -15.67
C ASP A 17 -3.50 -8.99 -15.06
N THR A 18 -2.87 -8.26 -14.13
CA THR A 18 -1.58 -8.60 -13.55
C THR A 18 -1.54 -8.41 -12.04
N ILE A 19 -0.55 -9.00 -11.36
CA ILE A 19 -0.32 -8.79 -9.91
C ILE A 19 0.22 -7.38 -9.64
N GLU A 20 0.86 -6.77 -10.64
CA GLU A 20 1.31 -5.38 -10.67
C GLU A 20 0.12 -4.41 -10.65
N ASP A 21 -0.99 -4.72 -11.33
CA ASP A 21 -2.20 -3.90 -11.22
C ASP A 21 -2.75 -3.92 -9.79
N THR A 22 -2.77 -5.09 -9.16
CA THR A 22 -3.20 -5.26 -7.76
C THR A 22 -2.33 -4.46 -6.79
N VAL A 23 -0.99 -4.42 -6.99
CA VAL A 23 -0.11 -3.66 -6.08
C VAL A 23 -0.28 -2.16 -6.25
N ARG A 24 -0.53 -1.68 -7.48
CA ARG A 24 -0.89 -0.26 -7.73
C ARG A 24 -2.23 0.10 -7.08
N VAL A 25 -3.22 -0.79 -7.10
CA VAL A 25 -4.49 -0.59 -6.40
C VAL A 25 -4.28 -0.49 -4.88
N ALA A 26 -3.38 -1.30 -4.31
CA ALA A 26 -3.03 -1.20 -2.89
C ALA A 26 -2.40 0.16 -2.55
N LEU A 27 -1.43 0.62 -3.35
CA LEU A 27 -0.78 1.93 -3.15
C LEU A 27 -1.77 3.09 -3.33
N ALA A 28 -2.61 3.07 -4.35
CA ALA A 28 -3.63 4.09 -4.58
C ALA A 28 -4.63 4.19 -3.41
N GLN A 29 -4.97 3.05 -2.78
CA GLN A 29 -5.84 3.05 -1.61
C GLN A 29 -5.19 3.73 -0.40
N ILE A 30 -3.87 3.62 -0.22
CA ILE A 30 -3.17 4.32 0.87
C ILE A 30 -3.35 5.83 0.72
N GLU A 31 -3.19 6.35 -0.50
CA GLU A 31 -3.37 7.76 -0.82
C GLU A 31 -4.84 8.20 -0.66
N GLU A 32 -5.79 7.44 -1.21
CA GLU A 32 -7.23 7.74 -1.16
C GLU A 32 -7.74 7.81 0.28
N ARG A 33 -7.27 6.91 1.13
CA ARG A 33 -7.69 6.82 2.54
C ARG A 33 -6.94 7.79 3.45
N GLN A 34 -5.90 8.45 2.96
CA GLN A 34 -5.11 9.45 3.69
C GLN A 34 -4.59 8.91 5.04
N TYR A 35 -4.12 7.66 5.07
CA TYR A 35 -3.66 7.02 6.32
C TYR A 35 -2.51 7.77 7.02
N ASP A 36 -1.76 8.58 6.28
CA ASP A 36 -0.73 9.47 6.81
C ASP A 36 -1.24 10.39 7.92
N THR A 37 -2.52 10.78 7.89
CA THR A 37 -3.13 11.68 8.87
C THR A 37 -2.89 11.22 10.31
N ILE A 38 -3.07 9.92 10.58
CA ILE A 38 -2.86 9.32 11.90
C ILE A 38 -1.38 9.45 12.33
N LEU A 39 -0.45 9.20 11.41
CA LEU A 39 0.99 9.26 11.69
C LEU A 39 1.47 10.71 11.87
N LEU A 40 0.92 11.63 11.09
CA LEU A 40 1.18 13.07 11.21
C LEU A 40 0.68 13.60 12.56
N GLU A 41 -0.51 13.19 13.00
CA GLU A 41 -1.06 13.51 14.33
C GLU A 41 -0.18 12.98 15.47
N MET A 42 0.50 11.85 15.26
CA MET A 42 1.51 11.30 16.18
C MET A 42 2.86 12.02 16.11
N GLY A 43 3.01 13.06 15.28
CA GLY A 43 4.23 13.84 15.13
C GLY A 43 5.30 13.20 14.23
N ILE A 44 4.93 12.23 13.40
CA ILE A 44 5.82 11.65 12.39
C ILE A 44 5.83 12.57 11.18
N ALA A 45 7.00 13.06 10.79
CA ALA A 45 7.14 13.90 9.61
C ALA A 45 6.86 13.10 8.33
N LYS A 46 6.26 13.75 7.33
CA LYS A 46 5.79 13.07 6.09
C LYS A 46 6.92 12.37 5.33
N ASP A 47 8.10 12.97 5.30
CA ASP A 47 9.32 12.41 4.71
C ASP A 47 9.86 11.16 5.44
N CYS A 48 9.38 10.91 6.65
CA CYS A 48 9.68 9.73 7.46
C CYS A 48 8.60 8.65 7.36
N ILE A 49 7.54 8.86 6.57
CA ILE A 49 6.48 7.87 6.32
C ILE A 49 6.78 7.13 5.02
N ARG A 50 6.76 5.80 5.09
CA ARG A 50 6.92 4.92 3.91
C ARG A 50 5.62 4.19 3.64
N HIS A 51 5.27 4.06 2.36
CA HIS A 51 4.09 3.31 1.93
C HIS A 51 4.52 2.02 1.25
N TYR A 52 3.80 0.93 1.55
CA TYR A 52 4.01 -0.36 0.90
C TYR A 52 2.67 -0.99 0.50
N GLY A 53 2.57 -1.32 -0.78
CA GLY A 53 1.49 -2.15 -1.31
C GLY A 53 1.92 -3.61 -1.34
N PHE A 54 1.03 -4.50 -0.89
CA PHE A 54 1.20 -5.95 -0.96
C PHE A 54 0.11 -6.54 -1.84
N ALA A 55 0.51 -7.18 -2.94
CA ALA A 55 -0.39 -7.91 -3.83
C ALA A 55 -0.14 -9.42 -3.72
N PHE A 56 -1.20 -10.20 -3.52
CA PHE A 56 -1.14 -11.65 -3.38
C PHE A 56 -1.82 -12.35 -4.56
N GLU A 57 -1.14 -13.36 -5.10
CA GLU A 57 -1.68 -14.35 -6.02
C GLU A 57 -1.34 -15.76 -5.51
N GLY A 58 -2.25 -16.35 -4.72
CA GLY A 58 -2.01 -17.62 -4.04
C GLY A 58 -0.83 -17.50 -3.06
N LYS A 59 0.29 -18.16 -3.39
CA LYS A 59 1.53 -18.12 -2.59
C LYS A 59 2.52 -17.05 -3.06
N GLN A 60 2.27 -16.45 -4.23
CA GLN A 60 3.09 -15.37 -4.75
C GLN A 60 2.68 -14.06 -4.08
N VAL A 61 3.66 -13.27 -3.69
CA VAL A 61 3.47 -11.91 -3.18
C VAL A 61 4.36 -10.96 -3.97
N LEU A 62 3.78 -9.85 -4.44
CA LEU A 62 4.50 -8.71 -4.97
C LEU A 62 4.41 -7.58 -3.95
N ILE A 63 5.55 -6.97 -3.63
CA ILE A 63 5.64 -5.86 -2.68
C ILE A 63 6.27 -4.69 -3.42
N GLU A 64 5.60 -3.55 -3.40
CA GLU A 64 6.09 -2.31 -4.01
C GLU A 64 6.00 -1.17 -2.99
N GLY A 65 6.99 -0.28 -3.01
CA GLY A 65 7.02 0.93 -2.19
C GLY A 65 6.83 2.18 -3.05
N ALA A 66 6.18 3.19 -2.48
CA ALA A 66 6.00 4.51 -3.08
C ALA A 66 6.79 5.58 -2.32
#